data_AF-A0A951VGU6-F1
#
_entry.id   AF-A0A951VGU6-F1
#
_cell.length_a   1.000
_cell.length_b   1.000
_cell.length_c   1.000
_cell.angle_alpha   90.00
_cell.angle_beta   90.00
_cell.angle_gamma   90.00
#
_symmetry.space_group_name_H-M   'P 1'
#
loop_
_entity.id
_entity.type
_entity.pdbx_description
1 polymer ?
#
loop_
_entity_poly.entity_id
_entity_poly.type
_entity_poly.pdbx_seq_one_letter_code
_entity_poly.pdbx_strand_id
1 'polypeptide(L)' 'MRGNFQSQISKNLILKYSQEGEFILAPMIGSGTTLIEAKLLHPNADGIDINPEDIEISERL' A
#
# COMPACT_ATOMS: atom_id res chain seq x y z
N MET A 1 1.27 -12.89 5.81
CA MET A 1 2.73 -12.73 6.05
C MET A 1 2.97 -11.31 6.55
N ARG A 2 3.82 -11.09 7.55
CA ARG A 2 4.29 -9.72 7.87
C ARG A 2 5.63 -9.56 7.16
N GLY A 3 5.65 -8.81 6.05
CA GLY A 3 6.90 -8.35 5.46
C GLY A 3 7.66 -7.49 6.49
N ASN A 4 8.98 -7.36 6.32
CA ASN A 4 9.84 -6.59 7.24
C ASN A 4 9.46 -5.10 7.35
N PHE A 5 8.62 -4.61 6.43
CA PHE A 5 8.10 -3.26 6.44
C PHE A 5 6.92 -3.13 7.42
N GLN A 6 7.12 -2.39 8.52
CA GLN A 6 6.10 -2.19 9.55
C GLN A 6 4.96 -1.33 9.01
N SER A 7 3.72 -1.84 9.12
CA SER A 7 2.53 -1.18 8.57
C SER A 7 2.28 0.21 9.18
N GLN A 8 2.70 0.43 10.43
CA GLN A 8 2.63 1.72 11.09
C GLN A 8 3.39 2.83 10.34
N ILE A 9 4.48 2.48 9.63
CA ILE A 9 5.24 3.45 8.84
C ILE A 9 4.39 3.94 7.66
N SER A 10 3.80 3.04 6.86
CA SER A 10 2.91 3.42 5.75
C SER A 10 1.70 4.20 6.25
N LYS A 11 1.04 3.73 7.31
CA LYS A 11 -0.09 4.44 7.94
C LYS A 11 0.26 5.88 8.31
N ASN A 12 1.39 6.08 8.99
CA ASN A 12 1.80 7.42 9.41
C ASN A 12 2.14 8.32 8.23
N LEU A 13 2.73 7.78 7.15
CA LEU A 13 3.00 8.56 5.93
C LEU A 13 1.71 8.96 5.23
N ILE A 14 0.76 8.03 5.08
CA ILE A 14 -0.55 8.32 4.47
C ILE A 14 -1.27 9.40 5.28
N LEU A 15 -1.40 9.25 6.60
CA LEU A 15 -2.05 10.24 7.47
C LEU A 15 -1.38 11.62 7.45
N LYS A 16 -0.08 11.68 7.18
CA LYS A 16 0.67 12.93 7.17
C LYS A 16 0.58 13.66 5.83
N TYR A 17 0.46 12.93 4.73
CA TYR A 17 0.65 13.46 3.37
C TYR A 17 -0.53 13.22 2.41
N SER A 18 -1.61 12.59 2.87
CA SER A 18 -2.80 12.31 2.07
C SER A 18 -4.07 12.56 2.88
N GLN A 19 -5.15 12.83 2.18
CA GLN A 19 -6.50 12.88 2.70
C GLN A 19 -7.35 11.76 2.09
N GLU A 20 -8.53 11.54 2.67
CA GLU A 20 -9.53 10.63 2.12
C GLU A 20 -9.90 11.04 0.68
N GLY A 21 -9.97 10.06 -0.23
CA GLY A 21 -10.26 10.28 -1.64
C GLY A 21 -9.10 10.82 -2.49
N GLU A 22 -7.98 11.24 -1.90
CA GLU A 22 -6.77 11.56 -2.68
C GLU A 22 -6.13 10.30 -3.25
N PHE A 23 -5.35 10.46 -4.34
CA PHE A 23 -4.65 9.36 -4.97
C PHE A 23 -3.22 9.24 -4.44
N ILE A 24 -2.84 8.03 -4.06
CA ILE A 24 -1.45 7.68 -3.73
C ILE A 24 -0.95 6.54 -4.62
N LEU A 25 0.35 6.55 -4.90
CA LEU A 25 1.01 5.52 -5.71
C LEU A 25 2.01 4.74 -4.85
N ALA A 26 1.92 3.41 -4.89
CA ALA A 26 2.92 2.52 -4.33
C ALA A 26 3.77 1.93 -5.49
N PRO A 27 4.94 2.50 -5.80
CA PRO A 27 5.74 2.12 -6.98
C PRO A 27 6.50 0.79 -6.83
N MET A 28 6.52 0.22 -5.62
CA MET A 28 7.06 -1.09 -5.30
C MET A 28 6.18 -1.66 -4.19
N ILE A 29 5.15 -2.41 -4.56
CA ILE A 29 4.15 -2.90 -3.60
C ILE A 29 4.69 -4.02 -2.71
N GLY A 30 5.59 -4.85 -3.24
CA GLY A 30 6.01 -6.10 -2.60
C GLY A 30 4.81 -6.87 -2.05
N SER A 31 4.87 -7.24 -0.77
CA SER A 31 3.74 -7.91 -0.08
C SER A 31 2.45 -7.10 0.13
N GLY A 32 2.38 -5.84 -0.34
CA GLY A 32 1.14 -5.04 -0.35
C GLY A 32 0.81 -4.25 0.92
N THR A 33 1.72 -4.15 1.90
CA THR A 33 1.46 -3.47 3.19
C THR A 33 0.93 -2.04 3.04
N THR A 34 1.47 -1.26 2.10
CA THR A 34 1.03 0.13 1.87
C THR A 34 -0.40 0.19 1.33
N LEU A 35 -0.77 -0.71 0.41
CA LEU A 35 -2.11 -0.75 -0.17
C LEU A 35 -3.16 -1.20 0.86
N ILE A 36 -2.80 -2.09 1.79
CA ILE A 36 -3.68 -2.46 2.91
C ILE A 36 -3.98 -1.24 3.80
N GLU A 37 -2.95 -0.50 4.22
CA GLU A 37 -3.16 0.68 5.06
C GLU A 37 -3.92 1.78 4.30
N ALA A 38 -3.70 1.92 2.99
CA ALA A 38 -4.47 2.82 2.14
C ALA A 38 -5.96 2.43 2.10
N LYS A 39 -6.28 1.15 1.90
CA LYS A 39 -7.66 0.62 1.93
C LYS A 39 -8.37 0.92 3.26
N LEU A 40 -7.63 0.87 4.38
CA LEU A 40 -8.16 1.15 5.72
C LEU A 40 -8.34 2.66 6.02
N LEU A 41 -7.59 3.53 5.34
CA LEU A 41 -7.61 4.98 5.55
C LEU A 41 -8.41 5.73 4.48
N HIS A 42 -8.91 5.02 3.47
CA HIS A 42 -9.75 5.52 2.39
C HIS A 42 -9.16 6.56 1.39
N PRO A 43 -7.84 6.72 1.18
CA PRO A 43 -7.37 7.26 -0.10
C PRO A 43 -7.62 6.24 -1.24
N ASN A 44 -7.68 6.76 -2.47
CA ASN A 44 -7.51 5.94 -3.65
C ASN A 44 -6.03 5.55 -3.77
N ALA A 45 -5.74 4.30 -4.12
CA ALA A 45 -4.36 3.83 -4.20
C ALA A 45 -4.14 2.88 -5.37
N ASP A 46 -3.08 3.17 -6.14
CA ASP A 46 -2.58 2.29 -7.19
C ASP A 46 -1.22 1.73 -6.82
N GLY A 47 -0.96 0.51 -7.27
CA GLY A 47 0.27 -0.21 -6.98
C GLY A 47 0.91 -0.77 -8.24
N ILE A 48 2.23 -0.66 -8.33
CA ILE A 48 3.02 -1.33 -9.36
C ILE A 48 4.18 -2.10 -8.72
N ASP A 49 4.57 -3.20 -9.35
CA ASP A 49 5.79 -3.92 -9.02
C ASP A 49 6.39 -4.52 -10.29
N ILE A 50 7.69 -4.77 -10.27
CA ILE A 50 8.36 -5.50 -11.35
C ILE A 50 8.19 -7.01 -11.19
N ASN A 51 7.99 -7.47 -9.94
CA ASN A 51 7.77 -8.88 -9.67
C ASN A 51 6.27 -9.21 -9.86
N PRO A 52 5.90 -10.00 -10.88
CA PRO A 52 4.51 -10.37 -11.10
C PRO A 52 3.91 -11.18 -9.94
N GLU A 53 4.72 -11.94 -9.19
CA GLU A 53 4.26 -12.67 -8.01
C GLU A 53 3.77 -11.72 -6.89
N ASP A 54 4.45 -10.59 -6.70
CA ASP A 54 4.07 -9.59 -5.69
C ASP A 54 2.75 -8.90 -6.09
N ILE A 55 2.53 -8.66 -7.39
CA ILE A 55 1.24 -8.19 -7.91
C ILE A 55 0.14 -9.20 -7.61
N GLU A 56 0.34 -10.47 -7.96
CA GLU A 56 -0.65 -11.53 -7.73
C GLU A 56 -0.97 -11.70 -6.23
N ILE A 57 0.04 -11.61 -5.36
CA ILE A 57 -0.16 -11.64 -3.90
C ILE A 57 -0.97 -10.44 -3.45
N SER A 58 -0.64 -9.25 -3.94
CA SER A 58 -1.29 -8.01 -3.53
C SER A 58 -2.75 -7.91 -3.96
N GLU A 59 -3.13 -8.48 -5.10
CA GLU A 59 -4.52 -8.52 -5.58
C GLU A 59 -5.44 -9.40 -4.71
N ARG A 60 -4.86 -10.31 -3.93
CA ARG A 60 -5.61 -11.23 -3.06
C ARG A 60 -5.92 -10.65 -1.67
N LEU A 61 -5.53 -9.39 -1.39
CA LEU A 61 -5.61 -8.71 -0.08
C LEU A 61 -6.76 -7.67 -0.01
#